data_AF-A0A926BP97-F1
#
_entry.id   AF-A0A926BP97-F1
#
_cell.length_a   1.000
_cell.length_b   1.000
_cell.length_c   1.000
_cell.angle_alpha   90.00
_cell.angle_beta   90.00
_cell.angle_gamma   90.00
#
_symmetry.space_group_name_H-M   'P 1'
#
loop_
_entity.id
_entity.type
_entity.pdbx_description
1 polymer ?
#
loop_
_entity_poly.entity_id
_entity_poly.type
_entity_poly.pdbx_seq_one_letter_code
_entity_poly.pdbx_strand_id
1 'polypeptide(L)'
;MPYNIGGSEYYFASEPFLKNNKNYIPLRDTVEVLGGSVTFDNTTKTATATIASYAATVVDGDPNVDVSGTPVTLTAAPLIQDGEMFVPFDFFRDAYGYETAFDNGTVSITNPNA
;
A
#
# COMPACT_ATOMS: atom_id res chain seq x y z
N MET A 1 15.68 -1.52 3.08
CA MET A 1 15.74 -0.21 2.35
C MET A 1 14.97 0.84 3.15
N PRO A 2 15.36 2.14 3.18
CA PRO A 2 14.59 3.17 3.90
C PRO A 2 13.32 3.57 3.13
N TYR A 3 12.24 3.84 3.87
CA TYR A 3 10.99 4.41 3.35
C TYR A 3 10.92 5.88 3.73
N ASN A 4 10.69 6.78 2.79
CA ASN A 4 10.44 8.19 3.10
C ASN A 4 8.92 8.43 3.13
N ILE A 5 8.33 8.63 4.31
CA ILE A 5 6.90 8.91 4.43
C ILE A 5 6.74 10.28 5.08
N GLY A 6 6.17 11.23 4.34
CA GLY A 6 6.01 12.61 4.81
C GLY A 6 7.34 13.29 5.23
N GLY A 7 8.45 12.96 4.57
CA GLY A 7 9.78 13.51 4.86
C GLY A 7 10.56 12.81 5.98
N SER A 8 9.99 11.78 6.62
CA SER A 8 10.67 10.99 7.66
C SER A 8 11.06 9.60 7.14
N GLU A 9 12.23 9.10 7.59
CA GLU A 9 12.71 7.77 7.24
C GLU A 9 12.16 6.69 8.17
N TYR A 10 11.61 5.62 7.58
CA TYR A 10 11.07 4.47 8.28
C TYR A 10 11.76 3.17 7.83
N TYR A 11 11.86 2.23 8.77
CA TYR A 11 12.35 0.88 8.55
C TYR A 11 11.26 -0.09 9.01
N PHE A 12 10.75 -0.86 8.06
CA PHE A 12 9.73 -1.87 8.32
C PHE A 12 10.35 -3.24 8.53
N ALA A 13 9.63 -4.11 9.26
CA ALA A 13 10.06 -5.48 9.45
C ALA A 13 10.07 -6.25 8.11
N SER A 14 9.10 -5.91 7.27
CA SER A 14 9.00 -6.41 5.90
C SER A 14 9.62 -5.42 4.92
N GLU A 15 10.61 -5.89 4.16
CA GLU A 15 11.30 -5.05 3.19
C GLU A 15 10.50 -4.92 1.89
N PRO A 16 10.61 -3.76 1.21
CA PRO A 16 9.99 -3.61 -0.09
C PRO A 16 10.78 -4.46 -1.09
N PHE A 17 10.08 -5.06 -2.04
CA PHE A 17 10.74 -5.91 -3.03
C PHE A 17 10.25 -5.63 -4.44
N LEU A 18 11.14 -5.83 -5.41
CA LEU A 18 10.83 -5.72 -6.82
C LEU A 18 10.40 -7.09 -7.35
N LYS A 19 9.20 -7.17 -7.91
CA LYS A 19 8.68 -8.37 -8.59
C LYS A 19 8.01 -7.95 -9.88
N ASN A 20 8.38 -8.59 -10.99
CA ASN A 20 7.84 -8.29 -12.32
C ASN A 20 7.88 -6.80 -12.68
N ASN A 21 8.99 -6.12 -12.41
CA ASN A 21 9.16 -4.67 -12.62
C ASN A 21 8.18 -3.79 -11.82
N LYS A 22 7.61 -4.32 -10.73
CA LYS A 22 6.74 -3.60 -9.81
C LYS A 22 7.29 -3.68 -8.39
N ASN A 23 7.34 -2.53 -7.73
CA ASN A 23 7.75 -2.44 -6.34
C ASN A 23 6.54 -2.75 -5.46
N TYR A 24 6.72 -3.73 -4.59
CA TYR A 24 5.76 -4.16 -3.59
C TYR A 24 6.18 -3.64 -2.23
N ILE A 25 5.22 -3.10 -1.49
CA ILE A 25 5.43 -2.54 -0.16
C ILE A 25 4.42 -3.12 0.83
N PRO A 26 4.79 -3.28 2.12
CA PRO A 26 3.90 -3.81 3.14
C PRO A 26 2.72 -2.85 3.35
N LEU A 27 1.50 -3.37 3.15
CA LEU A 27 0.29 -2.56 3.23
C LEU A 27 0.07 -2.01 4.64
N ARG A 28 0.19 -2.87 5.66
CA ARG A 28 -0.10 -2.51 7.05
C ARG A 28 0.84 -1.42 7.55
N ASP A 29 2.14 -1.67 7.51
CA ASP A 29 3.15 -0.73 7.99
C ASP A 29 3.01 0.64 7.33
N THR A 30 2.82 0.66 6.00
CA THR A 30 2.68 1.90 5.25
C THR A 30 1.41 2.67 5.66
N VAL A 31 0.27 1.98 5.80
CA VAL A 31 -1.00 2.60 6.20
C VAL A 31 -0.94 3.13 7.64
N GLU A 32 -0.32 2.39 8.56
CA GLU A 32 -0.18 2.81 9.96
C GLU A 32 0.70 4.07 10.10
N VAL A 33 1.80 4.16 9.35
CA VAL A 33 2.62 5.38 9.32
C VAL A 33 1.85 6.57 8.74
N LEU A 34 0.96 6.33 7.78
CA LEU A 34 0.07 7.35 7.22
C LEU A 34 -1.10 7.73 8.17
N GLY A 35 -1.13 7.20 9.38
CA GLY A 35 -2.16 7.47 10.40
C GLY A 35 -3.46 6.70 10.18
N GLY A 36 -3.43 5.65 9.35
CA GLY A 36 -4.56 4.78 9.07
C GLY A 36 -4.56 3.49 9.90
N SER A 37 -5.44 2.57 9.51
CA SER A 37 -5.53 1.22 10.09
C SER A 37 -5.82 0.18 9.02
N VAL A 38 -5.35 -1.06 9.23
CA VAL A 38 -5.60 -2.18 8.32
C VAL A 38 -6.25 -3.33 9.07
N THR A 39 -7.42 -3.74 8.62
CA THR A 39 -8.05 -5.00 9.05
C THR A 39 -7.82 -6.07 7.99
N PHE A 40 -7.59 -7.31 8.41
CA PHE A 40 -7.37 -8.43 7.49
C PHE A 40 -8.31 -9.58 7.83
N ASP A 41 -9.07 -10.03 6.83
CA ASP A 41 -9.89 -11.24 6.89
C ASP A 41 -9.12 -12.41 6.29
N ASN A 42 -8.72 -13.35 7.15
CA ASN A 42 -7.94 -14.51 6.75
C ASN A 42 -8.76 -15.56 5.97
N THR A 43 -10.10 -15.49 6.03
CA THR A 43 -11.02 -16.41 5.34
C THR A 43 -11.13 -16.03 3.87
N THR A 44 -11.34 -14.73 3.59
CA THR A 44 -11.50 -14.21 2.23
C THR A 44 -10.20 -13.68 1.63
N LYS A 45 -9.11 -13.65 2.43
CA LYS A 45 -7.83 -13.05 2.04
C LYS A 45 -7.98 -11.59 1.62
N THR A 46 -8.81 -10.87 2.36
CA THR A 46 -9.15 -9.47 2.10
C THR A 46 -8.52 -8.58 3.16
N ALA A 47 -7.78 -7.56 2.76
CA ALA A 47 -7.39 -6.46 3.62
C ALA A 47 -8.30 -5.24 3.38
N THR A 48 -8.71 -4.57 4.44
CA THR A 48 -9.36 -3.26 4.37
C THR A 48 -8.43 -2.23 5.00
N ALA A 49 -7.86 -1.38 4.16
CA ALA A 49 -7.00 -0.28 4.57
C ALA A 49 -7.82 1.01 4.68
N THR A 50 -7.89 1.58 5.87
CA THR A 50 -8.61 2.82 6.13
C THR A 50 -7.62 3.93 6.45
N ILE A 51 -7.62 5.00 5.65
CA ILE A 51 -6.84 6.21 5.90
C ILE A 51 -7.78 7.40 5.83
N ALA A 52 -7.79 8.24 6.87
CA ALA A 52 -8.73 9.35 7.02
C ALA A 52 -10.19 8.90 6.78
N SER A 53 -10.86 9.40 5.74
CA SER A 53 -12.24 9.07 5.35
C SER A 53 -12.34 8.03 4.23
N TYR A 54 -11.23 7.47 3.77
CA TYR A 54 -11.17 6.54 2.65
C TYR A 54 -10.90 5.11 3.13
N ALA A 55 -11.66 4.15 2.61
CA ALA A 55 -11.48 2.73 2.88
C ALA A 55 -11.23 1.98 1.58
N ALA A 56 -10.08 1.34 1.45
CA ALA A 56 -9.71 0.53 0.31
C ALA A 56 -9.80 -0.96 0.66
N THR A 57 -10.55 -1.71 -0.14
CA THR A 57 -10.68 -3.16 -0.01
C THR A 57 -9.78 -3.83 -1.03
N VAL A 58 -8.83 -4.61 -0.53
CA VAL A 58 -7.74 -5.22 -1.29
C VAL A 58 -7.83 -6.73 -1.11
N VAL A 59 -7.88 -7.49 -2.20
CA VAL A 59 -7.96 -8.96 -2.15
C VAL A 59 -6.68 -9.55 -2.72
N ASP A 60 -6.15 -10.58 -2.07
CA ASP A 60 -5.00 -11.32 -2.56
C ASP A 60 -5.24 -11.83 -3.99
N GLY A 61 -4.32 -11.50 -4.91
CA GLY A 61 -4.41 -11.90 -6.31
C GLY A 61 -5.39 -11.10 -7.18
N ASP A 62 -6.23 -10.21 -6.62
CA ASP A 62 -7.14 -9.37 -7.40
C ASP A 62 -6.56 -7.96 -7.59
N PRO A 63 -6.18 -7.57 -8.83
CA PRO A 63 -5.73 -6.21 -9.10
C PRO A 63 -6.86 -5.17 -9.02
N ASN A 64 -8.14 -5.59 -9.00
CA ASN A 64 -9.25 -4.67 -8.84
C ASN A 64 -9.52 -4.45 -7.36
N VAL A 65 -9.33 -3.23 -6.91
CA VAL A 65 -9.60 -2.81 -5.53
C VAL A 65 -10.76 -1.84 -5.52
N ASP A 66 -11.56 -1.87 -4.46
CA ASP A 66 -12.63 -0.89 -4.25
C ASP A 66 -12.16 0.14 -3.24
N VAL A 67 -12.25 1.42 -3.60
CA VAL A 67 -11.82 2.54 -2.77
C VAL A 67 -13.04 3.41 -2.48
N SER A 68 -13.63 3.22 -1.29
CA SER A 68 -14.85 3.90 -0.87
C SER A 68 -15.98 3.84 -1.91
N GLY A 69 -16.18 2.69 -2.56
CA GLY A 69 -17.19 2.48 -3.61
C GLY A 69 -16.74 2.86 -5.02
N THR A 70 -15.48 3.28 -5.20
CA THR A 70 -14.88 3.55 -6.51
C THR A 70 -13.96 2.40 -6.90
N PRO A 71 -14.23 1.68 -8.01
CA PRO A 71 -13.35 0.63 -8.48
C PRO A 71 -12.07 1.24 -9.07
N VAL A 72 -10.93 0.74 -8.60
CA VAL A 72 -9.58 1.12 -9.04
C VAL A 72 -8.84 -0.14 -9.48
N THR A 73 -8.27 -0.14 -10.67
CA THR A 73 -7.47 -1.27 -11.16
C THR A 73 -5.98 -0.96 -10.98
N LEU A 74 -5.33 -1.76 -10.15
CA LEU A 74 -3.90 -1.67 -9.90
C LEU A 74 -3.09 -2.20 -11.08
N THR A 75 -1.88 -1.69 -11.22
CA THR A 75 -0.94 -2.11 -12.26
C THR A 75 -0.36 -3.51 -12.03
N ALA A 76 -0.53 -4.06 -10.82
CA ALA A 76 -0.25 -5.44 -10.48
C ALA A 76 -1.16 -5.91 -9.33
N ALA A 77 -1.37 -7.21 -9.23
CA ALA A 77 -2.18 -7.78 -8.16
C ALA A 77 -1.46 -7.65 -6.80
N PRO A 78 -2.18 -7.32 -5.72
CA PRO A 78 -1.74 -7.52 -4.35
C PRO A 78 -1.37 -8.98 -4.11
N LEU A 79 -0.46 -9.22 -3.17
CA LEU A 79 -0.06 -10.57 -2.82
C LEU A 79 0.23 -10.68 -1.33
N ILE A 80 -0.04 -11.85 -0.75
CA ILE A 80 0.38 -12.19 0.60
C ILE A 80 1.72 -12.91 0.54
N GLN A 81 2.71 -12.42 1.27
CA GLN A 81 4.02 -13.04 1.44
C GLN A 81 4.39 -13.04 2.92
N ASP A 82 4.89 -14.17 3.43
CA ASP A 82 5.29 -14.32 4.84
C ASP A 82 4.20 -13.94 5.87
N GLY A 83 2.92 -14.07 5.48
CA GLY A 83 1.78 -13.74 6.34
C GLY A 83 1.37 -12.27 6.33
N GLU A 84 2.01 -11.45 5.50
CA GLU A 84 1.71 -10.03 5.35
C GLU A 84 1.25 -9.71 3.92
N MET A 85 0.31 -8.76 3.79
CA MET A 85 -0.17 -8.32 2.49
C MET A 85 0.72 -7.22 1.94
N PHE A 86 1.18 -7.43 0.71
CA PHE A 86 1.94 -6.48 -0.07
C PHE A 86 1.10 -5.95 -1.22
N VAL A 87 1.21 -4.64 -1.45
CA VAL A 87 0.55 -3.94 -2.55
C VAL A 87 1.58 -3.27 -3.45
N PRO A 88 1.27 -3.10 -4.75
CA PRO A 88 2.09 -2.28 -5.62
C PRO A 88 2.17 -0.85 -5.09
N PHE A 89 3.33 -0.20 -5.23
CA PHE A 89 3.53 1.17 -4.73
C PHE A 89 2.49 2.17 -5.26
N ASP A 90 2.02 1.97 -6.51
CA ASP A 90 0.99 2.78 -7.18
C ASP A 90 -0.36 2.80 -6.42
N PHE A 91 -0.62 1.81 -5.55
CA PHE A 91 -1.84 1.70 -4.77
C PHE A 91 -2.15 2.96 -3.97
N PHE A 92 -1.16 3.58 -3.32
CA PHE A 92 -1.41 4.76 -2.49
C PHE A 92 -1.75 6.00 -3.32
N ARG A 93 -1.18 6.10 -4.52
CA ARG A 93 -1.53 7.15 -5.49
C ARG A 93 -2.94 6.95 -6.01
N ASP A 94 -3.25 5.75 -6.47
CA ASP A 94 -4.50 5.48 -7.18
C ASP A 94 -5.69 5.36 -6.20
N ALA A 95 -5.47 4.92 -4.95
CA ALA A 95 -6.51 4.82 -3.94
C ALA A 95 -6.69 6.10 -3.10
N TYR A 96 -5.61 6.71 -2.62
CA TYR A 96 -5.72 7.84 -1.67
C TYR A 96 -5.31 9.18 -2.26
N GLY A 97 -4.85 9.22 -3.52
CA GLY A 97 -4.36 10.43 -4.15
C GLY A 97 -3.02 10.92 -3.58
N TYR A 98 -2.25 10.03 -2.95
CA TYR A 98 -0.93 10.38 -2.41
C TYR A 98 0.11 10.48 -3.50
N GLU A 99 1.10 11.34 -3.30
CA GLU A 99 2.25 11.41 -4.18
C GLU A 99 3.19 10.27 -3.84
N THR A 100 3.39 9.36 -4.79
CA THR A 100 4.29 8.23 -4.64
C THR A 100 5.44 8.38 -5.62
N ALA A 101 6.67 8.36 -5.13
CA ALA A 101 7.88 8.36 -5.94
C ALA A 101 8.76 7.17 -5.57
N PHE A 102 9.44 6.62 -6.57
CA PHE A 102 10.48 5.62 -6.35
C PHE A 102 11.75 6.13 -7.02
N ASP A 103 12.72 6.56 -6.21
CA ASP A 103 13.99 7.09 -6.69
C ASP A 103 15.15 6.42 -5.96
N ASN A 104 16.13 5.94 -6.74
CA ASN A 104 17.38 5.36 -6.23
C ASN A 104 17.22 4.27 -5.13
N GLY A 105 16.14 3.48 -5.18
CA GLY A 105 15.85 2.43 -4.18
C GLY A 105 15.09 2.90 -2.94
N THR A 106 14.67 4.16 -2.90
CA THR A 106 13.84 4.74 -1.84
C THR A 106 12.40 4.85 -2.32
N VAL A 107 11.47 4.31 -1.54
CA VAL A 107 10.04 4.53 -1.72
C VAL A 107 9.65 5.79 -0.94
N SER A 108 9.18 6.81 -1.65
CA SER A 108 8.67 8.04 -1.06
C SER A 108 7.15 8.11 -1.20
N ILE A 109 6.45 8.30 -0.08
CA ILE A 109 4.99 8.49 -0.05
C ILE A 109 4.71 9.78 0.71
N THR A 110 4.13 10.76 0.01
CA THR A 110 3.83 12.07 0.56
C THR A 110 2.35 12.35 0.41
N ASN A 111 1.70 12.76 1.49
CA ASN A 111 0.35 13.28 1.43
C ASN A 111 0.42 14.74 0.96
N PRO A 112 -0.09 15.09 -0.25
CA PRO A 112 -0.02 16.47 -0.74
C PRO A 112 -0.90 17.45 0.04
N ASN A 113 -1.77 16.95 0.93
CA ASN A 113 -2.70 17.74 1.74
C ASN A 113 -2.33 17.78 3.24
N ALA A 114 -1.13 17.35 3.63
CA ALA A 114 -0.65 17.36 5.01
C ALA A 114 -0.14 18.74 5.46
#